data_AF-A0AAE4E4T8-F1
#
_entry.id   AF-A0AAE4E4T8-F1
#
_cell.length_a   1.000
_cell.length_b   1.000
_cell.length_c   1.000
_cell.angle_alpha   90.00
_cell.angle_beta   90.00
_cell.angle_gamma   90.00
#
_symmetry.space_group_name_H-M   'P 1'
#
loop_
_entity.id
_entity.type
_entity.pdbx_description
1 polymer ?
#
loop_
_entity_poly.entity_id
_entity_poly.type
_entity_poly.pdbx_seq_one_letter_code
_entity_poly.pdbx_strand_id
1 'polypeptide(L)'
;MANSFKQMTRDGTIKRTDTGMFISLDQIHVREGFNKREDDERTRQADDDLFNFLMNGGSVPPLEVIARDEGGVWVVEGHRRRRCYARCAEAGKPVDRIHIMPFNGSDVQRLARIMTSNNQLPLSDMEQAAVIQELHNAFNQTTSEIAKLVNKSVATVEKLLLLSTANHDVQQEVKSGAVSVDVAVDRVMEYGEQAGKVLQHDKAVAAAQGKSKVTRSSIAPELSVKNARRFVELMAQATISDEGVFTLEGSALAEALSIMDEHKAIAEARETYRLSQPVPETEIRGKTLYVRLEGNEIGKAQIYRGKNVILNGIVTSQSKAVACFVKQHKLQQEQNHDSQ
;
A
#
# COMPACT_ATOMS: atom_id res chain seq x y z
N MET A 1 -18.26 9.99 41.31
CA MET A 1 -18.90 8.93 40.49
C MET A 1 -18.29 9.01 39.10
N ALA A 2 -17.97 7.87 38.48
CA ALA A 2 -17.53 7.86 37.09
C ALA A 2 -18.64 8.38 36.17
N ASN A 3 -18.29 9.18 35.16
CA ASN A 3 -19.25 9.72 34.21
C ASN A 3 -19.93 8.59 33.43
N SER A 4 -21.19 8.78 33.04
CA SER A 4 -21.94 7.77 32.27
C SER A 4 -23.04 8.41 31.43
N PHE A 5 -23.49 7.72 30.37
CA PHE A 5 -24.64 8.15 29.57
C PHE A 5 -25.90 8.39 30.40
N LYS A 6 -26.12 7.57 31.44
CA LYS A 6 -27.28 7.72 32.35
C LYS A 6 -27.17 9.00 33.18
N GLN A 7 -25.98 9.31 33.67
CA GLN A 7 -25.73 10.56 34.41
C GLN A 7 -25.90 11.77 33.48
N MET A 8 -25.23 11.77 32.32
CA MET A 8 -25.33 12.85 31.34
C MET A 8 -26.76 13.06 30.80
N THR A 9 -27.59 12.01 30.76
CA THR A 9 -29.01 12.16 30.43
C THR A 9 -29.77 12.87 31.55
N ARG A 10 -29.45 12.55 32.81
CA ARG A 10 -30.12 13.12 33.99
C ARG A 10 -29.79 14.59 34.21
N ASP A 11 -28.55 14.99 33.97
CA ASP A 11 -28.09 16.37 34.14
C ASP A 11 -28.34 17.27 32.91
N GLY A 12 -28.84 16.70 31.80
CA GLY A 12 -29.21 17.43 30.59
C GLY A 12 -28.08 17.63 29.57
N THR A 13 -26.87 17.15 29.86
CA THR A 13 -25.73 17.14 28.91
C THR A 13 -26.13 16.39 27.64
N ILE A 14 -26.72 15.20 27.77
CA ILE A 14 -27.32 14.44 26.68
C ILE A 14 -28.83 14.66 26.67
N LYS A 15 -29.35 15.12 25.53
CA LYS A 15 -30.80 15.19 25.27
C LYS A 15 -31.22 13.94 24.52
N ARG A 16 -32.18 13.20 25.06
CA ARG A 16 -32.81 12.07 24.37
C ARG A 16 -34.07 12.55 23.66
N THR A 17 -34.26 12.07 22.45
CA THR A 17 -35.49 12.22 21.67
C THR A 17 -35.94 10.84 21.20
N ASP A 18 -37.06 10.78 20.48
CA ASP A 18 -37.53 9.60 19.76
C ASP A 18 -36.51 9.10 18.72
N THR A 19 -35.76 10.00 18.10
CA THR A 19 -34.80 9.69 17.03
C THR A 19 -33.39 9.34 17.53
N GLY A 20 -33.09 9.52 18.82
CA GLY A 20 -31.79 9.13 19.39
C GLY A 20 -31.27 10.04 20.50
N MET A 21 -29.95 10.04 20.69
CA MET A 21 -29.24 10.81 21.73
C MET A 21 -28.43 11.95 21.11
N PHE A 22 -28.50 13.12 21.71
CA PHE A 22 -27.93 14.34 21.15
C PHE A 22 -27.11 15.10 22.20
N ILE A 23 -25.86 15.41 21.87
CA ILE A 23 -24.92 16.10 22.76
C ILE A 23 -24.33 17.32 22.06
N SER A 24 -23.99 18.36 22.84
CA SER A 24 -23.35 19.57 22.30
C SER A 24 -21.94 19.26 21.79
N LEU A 25 -21.48 19.96 20.75
CA LEU A 25 -20.19 19.71 20.10
C LEU A 25 -18.99 19.89 21.05
N ASP A 26 -19.05 20.84 21.97
CA ASP A 26 -18.01 21.13 22.97
C ASP A 26 -17.80 19.98 23.98
N GLN A 27 -18.79 19.10 24.12
CA GLN A 27 -18.74 17.90 24.97
C GLN A 27 -18.25 16.65 24.22
N ILE A 28 -17.90 16.78 22.92
CA ILE A 28 -17.39 15.68 22.09
C ILE A 28 -15.88 15.86 21.88
N HIS A 29 -15.12 15.01 22.56
CA HIS A 29 -13.67 15.09 22.61
C HIS A 29 -13.02 13.99 21.76
N VAL A 30 -11.84 14.27 21.22
CA VAL A 30 -11.03 13.30 20.46
C VAL A 30 -9.86 12.90 21.33
N ARG A 31 -9.69 11.59 21.54
CA ARG A 31 -8.54 11.06 22.29
C ARG A 31 -7.30 11.12 21.40
N GLU A 32 -6.27 11.80 21.87
CA GLU A 32 -5.00 11.91 21.15
C GLU A 32 -4.40 10.52 20.86
N GLY A 33 -3.86 10.33 19.65
CA GLY A 33 -3.26 9.07 19.19
C GLY A 33 -4.23 7.92 18.93
N PHE A 34 -5.53 8.05 19.24
CA PHE A 34 -6.50 6.98 19.03
C PHE A 34 -6.82 6.76 17.55
N ASN A 35 -7.21 7.82 16.84
CA ASN A 35 -7.49 7.73 15.40
C ASN A 35 -6.17 7.61 14.61
N LYS A 36 -6.01 6.54 13.84
CA LYS A 36 -4.80 6.26 13.05
C LYS A 36 -4.75 6.96 11.69
N ARG A 37 -5.84 7.61 11.27
CA ARG A 37 -5.89 8.29 9.98
C ARG A 37 -4.92 9.47 9.95
N GLU A 38 -4.09 9.54 8.91
CA GLU A 38 -3.15 10.62 8.66
C GLU A 38 -3.85 11.85 8.08
N ASP A 39 -3.25 13.02 8.31
CA ASP A 39 -3.69 14.28 7.68
C ASP A 39 -3.00 14.45 6.32
N ASP A 40 -3.41 13.62 5.36
CA ASP A 40 -2.96 13.65 3.97
C ASP A 40 -3.94 14.39 3.04
N GLU A 41 -3.51 14.68 1.82
CA GLU A 41 -4.34 15.38 0.81
C GLU A 41 -5.67 14.66 0.57
N ARG A 42 -5.63 13.32 0.53
CA ARG A 42 -6.80 12.46 0.38
C ARG A 42 -7.81 12.67 1.51
N THR A 43 -7.36 12.74 2.76
CA THR A 43 -8.21 12.96 3.93
C THR A 43 -8.77 14.37 3.95
N ARG A 44 -7.96 15.37 3.59
CA ARG A 44 -8.38 16.78 3.51
C ARG A 44 -9.44 16.99 2.44
N GLN A 45 -9.22 16.48 1.22
CA GLN A 45 -10.20 16.57 0.14
C GLN A 45 -11.53 15.92 0.53
N ALA A 46 -11.48 14.73 1.11
CA ALA A 46 -12.70 14.06 1.54
C ALA A 46 -13.43 14.85 2.63
N ASP A 47 -12.69 15.49 3.54
CA ASP A 47 -13.26 16.36 4.57
C ASP A 47 -13.86 17.64 4.00
N ASP A 48 -13.28 18.21 2.95
CA ASP A 48 -13.86 19.37 2.26
C ASP A 48 -15.20 19.01 1.62
N ASP A 49 -15.28 17.85 0.98
CA ASP A 49 -16.53 17.33 0.43
C ASP A 49 -17.59 17.13 1.52
N LEU A 50 -17.18 16.54 2.65
CA LEU A 50 -18.06 16.32 3.80
C LEU A 50 -18.50 17.64 4.47
N PHE A 51 -17.58 18.60 4.59
CA PHE A 51 -17.87 19.93 5.10
C PHE A 51 -18.90 20.64 4.23
N ASN A 52 -18.71 20.64 2.91
CA ASN A 52 -19.66 21.24 1.97
C ASN A 52 -21.03 20.55 2.03
N PHE A 53 -21.06 19.21 2.11
CA PHE A 53 -22.30 18.45 2.28
C PHE A 53 -23.03 18.84 3.58
N LEU A 54 -22.32 18.93 4.70
CA LEU A 54 -22.89 19.34 5.98
C LEU A 54 -23.36 20.81 5.94
N MET A 55 -22.60 21.72 5.33
CA MET A 55 -22.99 23.12 5.15
C MET A 55 -24.29 23.26 4.37
N ASN A 56 -24.50 22.43 3.35
CA ASN A 56 -25.73 22.38 2.55
C ASN A 56 -26.92 21.70 3.24
N GLY A 57 -26.77 21.25 4.49
CA GLY A 57 -27.84 20.60 5.25
C GLY A 57 -27.93 19.09 5.05
N GLY A 58 -26.89 18.48 4.49
CA GLY A 58 -26.76 17.03 4.38
C GLY A 58 -26.80 16.34 5.74
N SER A 59 -27.48 15.20 5.81
CA SER A 59 -27.57 14.37 7.01
C SER A 59 -26.53 13.26 6.99
N VAL A 60 -25.93 12.98 8.15
CA VAL A 60 -24.92 11.93 8.32
C VAL A 60 -25.28 11.00 9.48
N PRO A 61 -24.76 9.77 9.52
CA PRO A 61 -24.99 8.85 10.63
C PRO A 61 -24.55 9.46 11.99
N PRO A 62 -25.02 8.91 13.13
CA PRO A 62 -24.56 9.32 14.45
C PRO A 62 -23.08 9.00 14.68
N LEU A 63 -22.42 9.74 15.58
CA LEU A 63 -21.06 9.42 16.04
C LEU A 63 -21.13 8.29 17.07
N GLU A 64 -20.30 7.26 16.95
CA GLU A 64 -20.14 6.28 18.04
C GLU A 64 -19.17 6.84 19.09
N VAL A 65 -19.57 6.79 20.35
CA VAL A 65 -18.83 7.43 21.45
C VAL A 65 -18.82 6.58 22.72
N ILE A 66 -17.87 6.84 23.62
CA ILE A 66 -17.86 6.32 25.00
C ILE A 66 -17.89 7.48 26.00
N ALA A 67 -18.38 7.23 27.22
CA ALA A 67 -18.33 8.23 28.28
C ALA A 67 -16.86 8.58 28.61
N ARG A 68 -16.61 9.87 28.83
CA ARG A 68 -15.30 10.39 29.24
C ARG A 68 -15.34 10.72 30.74
N ASP A 69 -14.35 10.26 31.49
CA ASP A 69 -14.33 10.38 32.96
C ASP A 69 -14.36 11.83 33.44
N GLU A 70 -13.69 12.74 32.72
CA GLU A 70 -13.66 14.17 33.07
C GLU A 70 -14.92 14.95 32.59
N GLY A 71 -15.93 14.24 32.06
CA GLY A 71 -17.13 14.84 31.48
C GLY A 71 -17.14 14.81 29.95
N GLY A 72 -18.35 14.77 29.40
CA GLY A 72 -18.57 14.60 27.96
C GLY A 72 -18.30 13.17 27.47
N VAL A 73 -17.92 13.06 26.20
CA VAL A 73 -17.70 11.78 25.53
C VAL A 73 -16.42 11.77 24.69
N TRP A 74 -15.80 10.59 24.53
CA TRP A 74 -14.75 10.34 23.56
C TRP A 74 -15.31 9.78 22.26
N VAL A 75 -14.86 10.30 21.12
CA VAL A 75 -15.18 9.74 19.80
C VAL A 75 -14.50 8.38 19.62
N VAL A 76 -15.30 7.37 19.28
CA VAL A 76 -14.81 6.07 18.79
C VAL A 76 -14.83 6.04 17.27
N GLU A 77 -15.93 6.48 16.67
CA GLU A 77 -16.14 6.50 15.23
C GLU A 77 -16.75 7.84 14.81
N GLY A 78 -16.44 8.29 13.59
CA GLY A 78 -16.94 9.56 13.07
C GLY A 78 -16.01 10.75 13.33
N HIS A 79 -14.71 10.51 13.52
CA HIS A 79 -13.69 11.55 13.70
C HIS A 79 -13.74 12.64 12.61
N ARG A 80 -13.90 12.25 11.35
CA ARG A 80 -14.05 13.18 10.21
C ARG A 80 -15.32 14.04 10.34
N ARG A 81 -16.45 13.40 10.68
CA ARG A 81 -17.74 14.09 10.91
C ARG A 81 -17.65 15.09 12.05
N ARG A 82 -17.07 14.70 13.20
CA ARG A 82 -16.84 15.62 14.34
C ARG A 82 -16.00 16.83 13.91
N ARG A 83 -14.90 16.61 13.18
CA ARG A 83 -14.05 17.70 12.67
C ARG A 83 -14.80 18.61 11.69
N CYS A 84 -15.60 18.05 10.79
CA CYS A 84 -16.40 18.86 9.86
C CYS A 84 -17.52 19.64 10.56
N TYR A 85 -18.14 19.09 11.61
CA TYR A 85 -19.07 19.84 12.46
C TYR A 85 -18.39 21.04 13.13
N ALA A 86 -17.16 20.89 13.62
CA ALA A 86 -16.39 22.01 14.15
C ALA A 86 -16.12 23.08 13.08
N ARG A 87 -15.69 22.68 11.88
CA ARG A 87 -15.53 23.60 10.74
C ARG A 87 -16.83 24.31 10.37
N CYS A 88 -17.97 23.63 10.40
CA CYS A 88 -19.29 24.24 10.14
C CYS A 88 -19.63 25.30 11.20
N ALA A 89 -19.39 25.00 12.47
CA ALA A 89 -19.61 25.94 13.57
C ALA A 89 -18.69 27.18 13.44
N GLU A 90 -17.41 26.97 13.11
CA GLU A 90 -16.44 28.04 12.83
C GLU A 90 -16.86 28.90 11.64
N ALA A 91 -17.49 28.31 10.62
CA ALA A 91 -18.06 29.01 9.46
C ALA A 91 -19.41 29.72 9.76
N GLY A 92 -19.87 29.71 11.01
CA GLY A 92 -21.09 30.40 11.44
C GLY A 92 -22.38 29.63 11.24
N LYS A 93 -22.33 28.35 10.84
CA LYS A 93 -23.52 27.50 10.81
C LYS A 93 -23.90 27.10 12.24
N PRO A 94 -25.17 27.25 12.67
CA PRO A 94 -25.60 26.79 13.98
C PRO A 94 -25.51 25.26 14.05
N VAL A 95 -24.54 24.76 14.81
CA VAL A 95 -24.37 23.32 15.11
C VAL A 95 -24.79 23.10 16.55
N ASP A 96 -26.10 22.88 16.77
CA ASP A 96 -26.66 22.84 18.13
C ASP A 96 -26.27 21.57 18.89
N ARG A 97 -26.81 20.42 18.47
CA ARG A 97 -26.53 19.13 19.10
C ARG A 97 -26.32 18.06 18.03
N ILE A 98 -25.28 17.27 18.23
CA ILE A 98 -24.85 16.23 17.30
C ILE A 98 -25.42 14.90 17.77
N HIS A 99 -25.97 14.15 16.81
CA HIS A 99 -26.48 12.80 17.05
C HIS A 99 -25.31 11.85 17.41
N ILE A 100 -25.42 11.20 18.56
CA ILE A 100 -24.46 10.22 19.07
C ILE A 100 -25.14 8.90 19.39
N MET A 101 -24.36 7.83 19.39
CA MET A 101 -24.76 6.52 19.89
C MET A 101 -23.63 5.91 20.74
N PRO A 102 -23.95 5.09 21.75
CA PRO A 102 -22.93 4.52 22.61
C PRO A 102 -22.24 3.37 21.87
N PHE A 103 -20.91 3.36 21.90
CA PHE A 103 -20.16 2.18 21.50
C PHE A 103 -20.31 1.11 22.60
N ASN A 104 -20.70 -0.11 22.20
CA ASN A 104 -20.81 -1.25 23.10
C ASN A 104 -19.75 -2.29 22.73
N GLY A 105 -18.70 -2.38 23.55
CA GLY A 105 -17.61 -3.32 23.35
C GLY A 105 -16.43 -3.03 24.26
N SER A 106 -15.46 -3.94 24.27
CA SER A 106 -14.20 -3.76 24.99
C SER A 106 -13.34 -2.66 24.36
N ASP A 107 -12.27 -2.28 25.06
CA ASP A 107 -11.21 -1.42 24.53
C ASP A 107 -10.50 -2.01 23.30
N VAL A 108 -10.27 -3.33 23.27
CA VAL A 108 -9.76 -4.06 22.09
C VAL A 108 -10.71 -3.90 20.90
N GLN A 109 -12.00 -4.16 21.11
CA GLN A 109 -13.01 -4.02 20.06
C GLN A 109 -13.15 -2.56 19.59
N ARG A 110 -12.96 -1.62 20.50
CA ARG A 110 -12.96 -0.18 20.20
C ARG A 110 -11.82 0.20 19.26
N LEU A 111 -10.61 -0.33 19.47
CA LEU A 111 -9.49 -0.10 18.55
C LEU A 111 -9.73 -0.77 17.19
N ALA A 112 -10.23 -2.02 17.18
CA ALA A 112 -10.60 -2.72 15.95
C ALA A 112 -11.72 -2.00 15.15
N ARG A 113 -12.56 -1.20 15.83
CA ARG A 113 -13.61 -0.39 15.20
C ARG A 113 -13.06 0.58 14.16
N ILE A 114 -11.83 1.06 14.33
CA ILE A 114 -11.15 1.95 13.36
C ILE A 114 -11.04 1.29 11.98
N MET A 115 -10.75 -0.01 11.94
CA MET A 115 -10.62 -0.78 10.69
C MET A 115 -11.95 -1.25 10.11
N THR A 116 -12.97 -1.47 10.94
CA THR A 116 -14.26 -2.02 10.50
C THR A 116 -15.30 -0.97 10.14
N SER A 117 -15.02 0.32 10.38
CA SER A 117 -15.94 1.43 10.11
C SER A 117 -15.32 2.52 9.22
N ASN A 118 -14.70 2.13 8.10
CA ASN A 118 -13.98 3.05 7.20
C ASN A 118 -14.46 3.03 5.74
N ASN A 119 -15.64 2.47 5.45
CA ASN A 119 -16.10 2.22 4.07
C ASN A 119 -16.17 3.47 3.17
N GLN A 120 -16.46 4.65 3.72
CA GLN A 120 -16.55 5.89 2.94
C GLN A 120 -15.17 6.42 2.50
N LEU A 121 -14.14 6.18 3.31
CA LEU A 121 -12.76 6.54 3.00
C LEU A 121 -11.86 5.46 3.63
N PRO A 122 -11.51 4.43 2.83
CA PRO A 122 -10.69 3.32 3.30
C PRO A 122 -9.41 3.82 3.96
N LEU A 123 -8.95 3.12 4.99
CA LEU A 123 -7.65 3.41 5.58
C LEU A 123 -6.54 3.05 4.58
N SER A 124 -5.47 3.84 4.57
CA SER A 124 -4.24 3.47 3.86
C SER A 124 -3.64 2.21 4.46
N ASP A 125 -2.75 1.55 3.72
CA ASP A 125 -2.09 0.34 4.21
C ASP A 125 -1.26 0.62 5.48
N MET A 126 -0.64 1.79 5.57
CA MET A 126 0.10 2.22 6.75
C MET A 126 -0.82 2.51 7.95
N GLU A 127 -1.99 3.13 7.71
CA GLU A 127 -2.99 3.36 8.74
C GLU A 127 -3.56 2.04 9.28
N GLN A 128 -3.78 1.05 8.41
CA GLN A 128 -4.19 -0.31 8.80
C GLN A 128 -3.09 -1.04 9.60
N ALA A 129 -1.84 -0.95 9.14
CA ALA A 129 -0.68 -1.52 9.81
C ALA A 129 -0.52 -0.96 11.24
N ALA A 130 -0.73 0.34 11.43
CA ALA A 130 -0.68 0.98 12.75
C ALA A 130 -1.75 0.46 13.72
N VAL A 131 -2.98 0.20 13.24
CA VAL A 131 -4.05 -0.39 14.07
C VAL A 131 -3.68 -1.82 14.47
N ILE A 132 -3.22 -2.64 13.51
CA ILE A 132 -2.83 -4.04 13.76
C ILE A 132 -1.66 -4.11 14.74
N GLN A 133 -0.66 -3.23 14.58
CA GLN A 133 0.49 -3.16 15.47
C GLN A 133 0.07 -2.85 16.91
N GLU A 134 -0.84 -1.90 17.12
CA GLU A 134 -1.32 -1.57 18.47
C GLU A 134 -2.17 -2.70 19.07
N LEU A 135 -3.03 -3.35 18.28
CA LEU A 135 -3.77 -4.55 18.73
C LEU A 135 -2.82 -5.66 19.18
N HIS A 136 -1.73 -5.88 18.43
CA HIS A 136 -0.73 -6.88 18.76
C HIS A 136 0.08 -6.50 20.00
N ASN A 137 0.65 -5.28 20.03
CA ASN A 137 1.64 -4.89 21.04
C ASN A 137 1.01 -4.41 22.36
N ALA A 138 -0.09 -3.67 22.31
CA ALA A 138 -0.70 -3.09 23.51
C ALA A 138 -1.72 -4.04 24.15
N PHE A 139 -2.35 -4.91 23.37
CA PHE A 139 -3.42 -5.81 23.82
C PHE A 139 -3.05 -7.30 23.72
N ASN A 140 -1.80 -7.62 23.35
CA ASN A 140 -1.29 -8.99 23.20
C ASN A 140 -2.19 -9.91 22.37
N GLN A 141 -2.88 -9.36 21.36
CA GLN A 141 -3.74 -10.13 20.48
C GLN A 141 -2.89 -10.90 19.45
N THR A 142 -3.19 -12.18 19.26
CA THR A 142 -2.56 -12.98 18.20
C THR A 142 -3.08 -12.57 16.82
N THR A 143 -2.33 -12.86 15.75
CA THR A 143 -2.75 -12.55 14.37
C THR A 143 -4.09 -13.19 14.00
N SER A 144 -4.40 -14.38 14.54
CA SER A 144 -5.67 -15.09 14.34
C SER A 144 -6.85 -14.39 15.05
N GLU A 145 -6.65 -13.87 16.26
CA GLU A 145 -7.67 -13.10 16.99
C GLU A 145 -7.92 -11.76 16.32
N ILE A 146 -6.85 -11.06 15.93
CA ILE A 146 -6.94 -9.79 15.18
C ILE A 146 -7.71 -10.00 13.87
N ALA A 147 -7.41 -11.06 13.12
CA ALA A 147 -8.09 -11.38 11.86
C ALA A 147 -9.62 -11.50 12.03
N LYS A 148 -10.07 -12.15 13.10
CA LYS A 148 -11.49 -12.23 13.46
C LYS A 148 -12.07 -10.88 13.87
N LEU A 149 -11.34 -10.10 14.68
CA LEU A 149 -11.78 -8.78 15.14
C LEU A 149 -11.96 -7.77 14.00
N VAL A 150 -11.08 -7.79 13.01
CA VAL A 150 -11.05 -6.82 11.89
C VAL A 150 -11.65 -7.34 10.59
N ASN A 151 -12.17 -8.58 10.60
CA ASN A 151 -12.76 -9.27 9.43
C ASN A 151 -11.81 -9.33 8.23
N LYS A 152 -10.58 -9.80 8.45
CA LYS A 152 -9.55 -10.01 7.41
C LYS A 152 -8.99 -11.43 7.49
N SER A 153 -8.30 -11.87 6.44
CA SER A 153 -7.57 -13.14 6.51
C SER A 153 -6.34 -13.01 7.42
N VAL A 154 -5.95 -14.11 8.07
CA VAL A 154 -4.73 -14.16 8.91
C VAL A 154 -3.50 -13.71 8.11
N ALA A 155 -3.35 -14.19 6.87
CA ALA A 155 -2.26 -13.78 5.98
C ALA A 155 -2.22 -12.26 5.71
N THR A 156 -3.38 -11.58 5.66
CA THR A 156 -3.40 -10.12 5.50
C THR A 156 -2.91 -9.43 6.77
N VAL A 157 -3.33 -9.93 7.94
CA VAL A 157 -2.91 -9.40 9.23
C VAL A 157 -1.41 -9.57 9.43
N GLU A 158 -0.86 -10.74 9.11
CA GLU A 158 0.58 -11.03 9.18
C GLU A 158 1.39 -10.08 8.30
N LYS A 159 0.96 -9.85 7.05
CA LYS A 159 1.61 -8.90 6.13
C LYS A 159 1.63 -7.48 6.69
N LEU A 160 0.48 -7.01 7.19
CA LEU A 160 0.37 -5.65 7.74
C LEU A 160 1.16 -5.50 9.04
N LEU A 161 1.19 -6.54 9.88
CA LEU A 161 2.02 -6.56 11.09
C LEU A 161 3.51 -6.51 10.74
N LEU A 162 3.97 -7.32 9.79
CA LEU A 162 5.36 -7.30 9.33
C LEU A 162 5.73 -5.93 8.73
N LEU A 163 4.85 -5.35 7.91
CA LEU A 163 5.04 -4.01 7.36
C LEU A 163 5.19 -2.95 8.47
N SER A 164 4.39 -3.05 9.55
CA SER A 164 4.45 -2.10 10.67
C SER A 164 5.79 -2.09 11.40
N THR A 165 6.54 -3.19 11.34
CA THR A 165 7.85 -3.38 11.97
C THR A 165 9.00 -3.34 10.96
N ALA A 166 8.72 -3.15 9.67
CA ALA A 166 9.74 -3.04 8.64
C ALA A 166 10.57 -1.76 8.80
N ASN A 167 11.74 -1.70 8.15
CA ASN A 167 12.57 -0.50 8.16
C ASN A 167 11.84 0.74 7.62
N HIS A 168 12.23 1.90 8.12
CA HIS A 168 11.56 3.15 7.81
C HIS A 168 11.52 3.46 6.31
N ASP A 169 12.60 3.16 5.59
CA ASP A 169 12.66 3.32 4.13
C ASP A 169 11.62 2.47 3.41
N VAL A 170 11.44 1.20 3.79
CA VAL A 170 10.38 0.32 3.28
C VAL A 170 8.99 0.89 3.57
N GLN A 171 8.76 1.34 4.81
CA GLN A 171 7.48 1.96 5.18
C GLN A 171 7.18 3.22 4.36
N GLN A 172 8.19 4.06 4.09
CA GLN A 172 8.01 5.26 3.25
C GLN A 172 7.67 4.92 1.80
N GLU A 173 8.26 3.85 1.25
CA GLU A 173 7.96 3.42 -0.11
C GLU A 173 6.52 2.91 -0.26
N VAL A 174 5.98 2.23 0.75
CA VAL A 174 4.56 1.85 0.78
C VAL A 174 3.68 3.07 1.02
N LYS A 175 4.04 3.93 1.97
CA LYS A 175 3.30 5.16 2.32
C LYS A 175 3.12 6.10 1.12
N SER A 176 4.17 6.29 0.33
CA SER A 176 4.13 7.11 -0.89
C SER A 176 3.32 6.49 -2.02
N GLY A 177 2.90 5.22 -1.88
CA GLY A 177 2.20 4.47 -2.92
C GLY A 177 3.10 3.94 -4.04
N ALA A 178 4.42 4.15 -3.94
CA ALA A 178 5.39 3.69 -4.93
C ALA A 178 5.56 2.16 -4.94
N VAL A 179 5.29 1.49 -3.83
CA VAL A 179 5.42 0.03 -3.68
C VAL A 179 4.13 -0.54 -3.06
N SER A 180 3.65 -1.69 -3.56
CA SER A 180 2.55 -2.43 -2.92
C SER A 180 3.00 -3.17 -1.67
N VAL A 181 2.12 -3.30 -0.67
CA VAL A 181 2.36 -4.07 0.58
C VAL A 181 2.96 -5.46 0.32
N ASP A 182 2.38 -6.21 -0.63
CA ASP A 182 2.85 -7.57 -0.93
C ASP A 182 4.33 -7.60 -1.33
N VAL A 183 4.75 -6.67 -2.19
CA VAL A 183 6.15 -6.58 -2.63
C VAL A 183 7.06 -6.14 -1.49
N ALA A 184 6.63 -5.14 -0.72
CA ALA A 184 7.41 -4.67 0.43
C ALA A 184 7.63 -5.79 1.45
N VAL A 185 6.58 -6.55 1.78
CA VAL A 185 6.65 -7.71 2.68
C VAL A 185 7.54 -8.80 2.12
N ASP A 186 7.35 -9.19 0.84
CA ASP A 186 8.20 -10.20 0.19
C ASP A 186 9.69 -9.79 0.29
N ARG A 187 10.02 -8.51 0.07
CA ARG A 187 11.41 -8.02 0.20
C ARG A 187 11.94 -7.98 1.61
N VAL A 188 11.11 -7.64 2.59
CA VAL A 188 11.51 -7.68 4.01
C VAL A 188 11.81 -9.12 4.43
N MET A 189 10.99 -10.09 4.01
CA MET A 189 11.21 -11.50 4.31
C MET A 189 12.48 -12.06 3.65
N GLU A 190 12.77 -11.66 2.42
CA GLU A 190 13.89 -12.17 1.63
C GLU A 190 15.23 -11.49 1.95
N TYR A 191 15.22 -10.16 2.19
CA TYR A 191 16.45 -9.35 2.29
C TYR A 191 16.63 -8.65 3.64
N GLY A 192 15.66 -8.73 4.55
CA GLY A 192 15.72 -8.10 5.87
C GLY A 192 16.09 -6.62 5.80
N GLU A 193 17.19 -6.25 6.45
CA GLU A 193 17.72 -4.88 6.50
C GLU A 193 18.03 -4.27 5.11
N GLN A 194 18.31 -5.10 4.09
CA GLN A 194 18.61 -4.62 2.74
C GLN A 194 17.36 -4.40 1.88
N ALA A 195 16.16 -4.71 2.39
CA ALA A 195 14.91 -4.64 1.64
C ALA A 195 14.68 -3.27 0.99
N GLY A 196 14.95 -2.18 1.70
CA GLY A 196 14.77 -0.83 1.16
C GLY A 196 15.65 -0.53 -0.06
N LYS A 197 16.89 -1.05 -0.10
CA LYS A 197 17.77 -0.93 -1.28
C LYS A 197 17.21 -1.72 -2.47
N VAL A 198 16.73 -2.93 -2.21
CA VAL A 198 16.10 -3.77 -3.25
C VAL A 198 14.84 -3.11 -3.80
N LEU A 199 14.04 -2.46 -2.95
CA LEU A 199 12.87 -1.70 -3.42
C LEU A 199 13.24 -0.52 -4.33
N GLN A 200 14.36 0.17 -4.10
CA GLN A 200 14.83 1.21 -5.04
C GLN A 200 15.18 0.64 -6.40
N HIS A 201 15.81 -0.54 -6.42
CA HIS A 201 16.07 -1.26 -7.66
C HIS A 201 14.76 -1.66 -8.36
N ASP A 202 13.81 -2.25 -7.62
CA ASP A 202 12.52 -2.68 -8.16
C ASP A 202 11.72 -1.49 -8.74
N LYS A 203 11.81 -0.31 -8.12
CA LYS A 203 11.26 0.94 -8.66
C LYS A 203 11.90 1.36 -9.98
N ALA A 204 13.22 1.25 -10.09
CA ALA A 204 13.91 1.57 -11.34
C ALA A 204 13.50 0.62 -12.47
N VAL A 205 13.34 -0.67 -12.16
CA VAL A 205 12.84 -1.67 -13.12
C VAL A 205 11.39 -1.37 -13.51
N ALA A 206 10.50 -1.11 -12.55
CA ALA A 206 9.11 -0.76 -12.83
C ALA A 206 9.00 0.51 -13.69
N ALA A 207 9.80 1.54 -13.40
CA ALA A 207 9.84 2.77 -14.18
C ALA A 207 10.34 2.53 -15.62
N ALA A 208 11.33 1.64 -15.81
CA ALA A 208 11.78 1.25 -17.14
C ALA A 208 10.70 0.51 -17.95
N GLN A 209 9.78 -0.17 -17.26
CA GLN A 209 8.57 -0.77 -17.84
C GLN A 209 7.40 0.22 -17.98
N GLY A 210 7.58 1.51 -17.66
CA GLY A 210 6.52 2.53 -17.70
C GLY A 210 5.49 2.45 -16.58
N LYS A 211 5.75 1.70 -15.51
CA LYS A 211 4.86 1.54 -14.35
C LYS A 211 5.22 2.57 -13.26
N SER A 212 4.20 3.20 -12.67
CA SER A 212 4.36 4.17 -11.57
C SER A 212 4.43 3.52 -10.17
N LYS A 213 3.94 2.28 -10.04
CA LYS A 213 3.91 1.52 -8.79
C LYS A 213 4.54 0.15 -8.98
N VAL A 214 5.42 -0.22 -8.07
CA VAL A 214 5.97 -1.57 -7.99
C VAL A 214 4.91 -2.50 -7.41
N THR A 215 4.53 -3.48 -8.21
CA THR A 215 3.63 -4.57 -7.88
C THR A 215 4.30 -5.90 -8.20
N ARG A 216 3.70 -7.03 -7.79
CA ARG A 216 4.23 -8.36 -8.13
C ARG A 216 4.43 -8.53 -9.65
N SER A 217 3.53 -8.00 -10.47
CA SER A 217 3.65 -8.02 -11.94
C SER A 217 4.75 -7.12 -12.51
N SER A 218 5.44 -6.33 -11.68
CA SER A 218 6.59 -5.51 -12.09
C SER A 218 7.90 -6.28 -11.96
N ILE A 219 7.99 -7.16 -10.96
CA ILE A 219 9.20 -7.93 -10.59
C ILE A 219 9.14 -9.40 -11.03
N ALA A 220 7.94 -9.96 -11.10
CA ALA A 220 7.67 -11.33 -11.52
C ALA A 220 6.40 -11.34 -12.38
N PRO A 221 6.42 -10.71 -13.58
CA PRO A 221 5.27 -10.72 -14.47
C PRO A 221 4.91 -12.16 -14.84
N GLU A 222 3.62 -12.48 -14.93
CA GLU A 222 3.13 -13.79 -15.37
C GLU A 222 2.06 -13.60 -16.44
N LEU A 223 1.89 -14.59 -17.32
CA LEU A 223 0.79 -14.56 -18.26
C LEU A 223 -0.53 -14.66 -17.48
N SER A 224 -1.47 -13.78 -17.78
CA SER A 224 -2.75 -13.78 -17.06
C SER A 224 -3.47 -15.12 -17.22
N VAL A 225 -4.15 -15.59 -16.17
CA VAL A 225 -4.95 -16.83 -16.22
C VAL A 225 -6.01 -16.78 -17.33
N LYS A 226 -6.52 -15.58 -17.64
CA LYS A 226 -7.44 -15.35 -18.75
C LYS A 226 -6.76 -15.65 -20.10
N ASN A 227 -5.59 -15.08 -20.36
CA ASN A 227 -4.88 -15.28 -21.63
C ASN A 227 -4.34 -16.69 -21.76
N ALA A 228 -3.83 -17.29 -20.67
CA ALA A 228 -3.40 -18.68 -20.66
C ALA A 228 -4.56 -19.63 -21.02
N ARG A 229 -5.74 -19.44 -20.41
CA ARG A 229 -6.95 -20.21 -20.74
C ARG A 229 -7.40 -19.96 -22.18
N ARG A 230 -7.40 -18.70 -22.61
CA ARG A 230 -7.80 -18.33 -23.97
C ARG A 230 -6.89 -18.97 -25.01
N PHE A 231 -5.60 -19.03 -24.75
CA PHE A 231 -4.66 -19.72 -25.61
C PHE A 231 -4.99 -21.22 -25.73
N VAL A 232 -5.30 -21.89 -24.61
CA VAL A 232 -5.74 -23.30 -24.63
C VAL A 232 -7.03 -23.49 -25.43
N GLU A 233 -8.00 -22.59 -25.28
CA GLU A 233 -9.25 -22.61 -26.07
C GLU A 233 -8.99 -22.45 -27.58
N LEU A 234 -8.06 -21.57 -27.96
CA LEU A 234 -7.65 -21.39 -29.36
C LEU A 234 -6.96 -22.64 -29.89
N MET A 235 -6.04 -23.22 -29.13
CA MET A 235 -5.34 -24.45 -29.53
C MET A 235 -6.30 -25.65 -29.68
N ALA A 236 -7.40 -25.69 -28.91
CA ALA A 236 -8.43 -26.72 -29.07
C ALA A 236 -9.26 -26.59 -30.36
N GLN A 237 -9.24 -25.41 -31.00
CA GLN A 237 -9.88 -25.16 -32.30
C GLN A 237 -8.93 -25.41 -33.48
N ALA A 238 -7.65 -25.67 -33.20
CA ALA A 238 -6.66 -25.93 -34.23
C ALA A 238 -6.86 -27.31 -34.85
N THR A 239 -6.59 -27.44 -36.15
CA THR A 239 -6.43 -28.74 -36.79
C THR A 239 -5.03 -29.27 -36.49
N ILE A 240 -4.94 -30.53 -36.08
CA ILE A 240 -3.66 -31.20 -35.76
C ILE A 240 -3.36 -32.18 -36.89
N SER A 241 -2.21 -32.03 -37.56
CA SER A 241 -1.76 -32.99 -38.57
C SER A 241 -1.26 -34.29 -37.94
N ASP A 242 -1.03 -35.33 -38.76
CA ASP A 242 -0.50 -36.61 -38.29
C ASP A 242 0.93 -36.49 -37.71
N GLU A 243 1.65 -35.44 -38.08
CA GLU A 243 2.97 -35.07 -37.53
C GLU A 243 2.88 -34.22 -36.26
N GLY A 244 1.67 -33.93 -35.77
CA GLY A 244 1.44 -33.14 -34.56
C GLY A 244 1.49 -31.63 -34.76
N VAL A 245 1.38 -31.13 -35.99
CA VAL A 245 1.40 -29.69 -36.28
C VAL A 245 0.03 -29.08 -36.03
N PHE A 246 -0.05 -28.15 -35.07
CA PHE A 246 -1.26 -27.36 -34.81
C PHE A 246 -1.37 -26.24 -35.84
N THR A 247 -2.51 -26.18 -36.55
CA THR A 247 -2.79 -25.14 -37.55
C THR A 247 -4.00 -24.33 -37.13
N LEU A 248 -3.82 -23.01 -37.08
CA LEU A 248 -4.86 -22.00 -36.86
C LEU A 248 -4.83 -21.01 -38.01
N GLU A 249 -5.99 -20.46 -38.36
CA GLU A 249 -6.12 -19.47 -39.43
C GLU A 249 -6.91 -18.23 -38.98
N GLY A 250 -6.77 -17.15 -39.76
CA GLY A 250 -7.54 -15.93 -39.58
C GLY A 250 -7.38 -15.31 -38.19
N SER A 251 -8.51 -14.92 -37.59
CA SER A 251 -8.53 -14.22 -36.29
C SER A 251 -8.01 -15.08 -35.14
N ALA A 252 -8.22 -16.40 -35.17
CA ALA A 252 -7.77 -17.31 -34.12
C ALA A 252 -6.23 -17.39 -34.07
N LEU A 253 -5.58 -17.43 -35.24
CA LEU A 253 -4.12 -17.37 -35.34
C LEU A 253 -3.58 -16.04 -34.83
N ALA A 254 -4.18 -14.92 -35.24
CA ALA A 254 -3.75 -13.59 -34.82
C ALA A 254 -3.82 -13.41 -33.29
N GLU A 255 -4.90 -13.90 -32.67
CA GLU A 255 -5.07 -13.87 -31.22
C GLU A 255 -4.05 -14.77 -30.51
N ALA A 256 -3.83 -16.00 -31.01
CA ALA A 256 -2.84 -16.92 -30.46
C ALA A 256 -1.42 -16.34 -30.51
N LEU A 257 -1.02 -15.75 -31.64
CA LEU A 257 0.27 -15.08 -31.80
C LEU A 257 0.42 -13.90 -30.84
N SER A 258 -0.61 -13.08 -30.66
CA SER A 258 -0.58 -11.97 -29.69
C SER A 258 -0.33 -12.45 -28.27
N ILE A 259 -0.94 -13.57 -27.86
CA ILE A 259 -0.72 -14.16 -26.51
C ILE A 259 0.70 -14.74 -26.40
N MET A 260 1.20 -15.37 -27.45
CA MET A 260 2.57 -15.89 -27.49
C MET A 260 3.61 -14.77 -27.38
N ASP A 261 3.40 -13.65 -28.08
CA ASP A 261 4.31 -12.51 -28.02
C ASP A 261 4.27 -11.82 -26.66
N GLU A 262 3.10 -11.75 -26.01
CA GLU A 262 3.01 -11.36 -24.59
C GLU A 262 3.84 -12.29 -23.70
N HIS A 263 3.72 -13.60 -23.88
CA HIS A 263 4.49 -14.57 -23.09
C HIS A 263 6.02 -14.43 -23.29
N LYS A 264 6.47 -14.23 -24.54
CA LYS A 264 7.89 -13.97 -24.85
C LYS A 264 8.38 -12.69 -24.16
N ALA A 265 7.62 -11.60 -24.25
CA ALA A 265 7.97 -10.34 -23.58
C ALA A 265 8.04 -10.50 -22.05
N ILE A 266 7.15 -11.31 -21.45
CA ILE A 266 7.20 -11.67 -20.04
C ILE A 266 8.48 -12.45 -19.70
N ALA A 267 8.86 -13.44 -20.53
CA ALA A 267 10.09 -14.20 -20.34
C ALA A 267 11.33 -13.31 -20.42
N GLU A 268 11.40 -12.41 -21.39
CA GLU A 268 12.49 -11.42 -21.51
C GLU A 268 12.55 -10.46 -20.31
N ALA A 269 11.40 -10.00 -19.81
CA ALA A 269 11.33 -9.14 -18.64
C ALA A 269 11.80 -9.86 -17.36
N ARG A 270 11.40 -11.12 -17.17
CA ARG A 270 11.87 -11.98 -16.07
C ARG A 270 13.38 -12.19 -16.16
N GLU A 271 13.89 -12.47 -17.35
CA GLU A 271 15.32 -12.68 -17.56
C GLU A 271 16.11 -11.41 -17.30
N THR A 272 15.64 -10.26 -17.78
CA THR A 272 16.25 -8.96 -17.49
C THR A 272 16.28 -8.67 -15.99
N TYR A 273 15.19 -8.98 -15.28
CA TYR A 273 15.13 -8.85 -13.83
C TYR A 273 16.08 -9.83 -13.13
N ARG A 274 16.13 -11.11 -13.52
CA ARG A 274 17.08 -12.11 -13.01
C ARG A 274 18.53 -11.66 -13.22
N LEU A 275 18.84 -11.14 -14.41
CA LEU A 275 20.17 -10.63 -14.73
C LEU A 275 20.54 -9.42 -13.87
N SER A 276 19.58 -8.60 -13.44
CA SER A 276 19.83 -7.48 -12.53
C SER A 276 20.09 -7.87 -11.06
N GLN A 277 19.86 -9.13 -10.67
CA GLN A 277 20.10 -9.65 -9.32
C GLN A 277 21.40 -10.48 -9.23
N PRO A 278 22.22 -10.40 -8.17
CA PRO A 278 22.00 -9.60 -6.97
C PRO A 278 22.14 -8.10 -7.25
N VAL A 279 21.45 -7.27 -6.46
CA VAL A 279 21.52 -5.82 -6.63
C VAL A 279 22.97 -5.37 -6.52
N PRO A 280 23.55 -4.75 -7.57
CA PRO A 280 24.94 -4.31 -7.55
C PRO A 280 25.16 -3.18 -6.55
N GLU A 281 26.29 -3.22 -5.86
CA GLU A 281 26.73 -2.14 -5.00
C GLU A 281 27.28 -1.00 -5.86
N THR A 282 26.98 0.24 -5.48
CA THR A 282 27.51 1.42 -6.16
C THR A 282 28.23 2.32 -5.17
N GLU A 283 29.39 2.81 -5.57
CA GLU A 283 30.23 3.68 -4.76
C GLU A 283 30.71 4.85 -5.62
N ILE A 284 30.49 6.09 -5.16
CA ILE A 284 31.02 7.27 -5.84
C ILE A 284 32.32 7.67 -5.16
N ARG A 285 33.44 7.64 -5.89
CA ARG A 285 34.73 8.17 -5.43
C ARG A 285 35.15 9.32 -6.34
N GLY A 286 35.15 10.54 -5.81
CA GLY A 286 35.40 11.74 -6.60
C GLY A 286 34.34 11.95 -7.68
N LYS A 287 34.75 11.98 -8.95
CA LYS A 287 33.85 12.10 -10.11
C LYS A 287 33.55 10.77 -10.80
N THR A 288 33.86 9.63 -10.18
CA THR A 288 33.68 8.31 -10.79
C THR A 288 32.66 7.48 -9.99
N LEU A 289 31.68 6.92 -10.69
CA LEU A 289 30.80 5.87 -10.20
C LEU A 289 31.50 4.52 -10.39
N TYR A 290 31.65 3.75 -9.32
CA TYR A 290 32.11 2.37 -9.33
C TYR A 290 30.91 1.44 -9.09
N VAL A 291 30.85 0.35 -9.84
CA VAL A 291 29.79 -0.66 -9.73
C VAL A 291 30.44 -1.99 -9.36
N ARG A 292 30.01 -2.58 -8.26
CA ARG A 292 30.44 -3.89 -7.79
C ARG A 292 29.28 -4.87 -7.77
N LEU A 293 29.56 -6.12 -8.06
CA LEU A 293 28.62 -7.23 -7.94
C LEU A 293 29.31 -8.31 -7.13
N GLU A 294 28.69 -8.71 -6.00
CA GLU A 294 29.22 -9.73 -5.10
C GLU A 294 30.68 -9.47 -4.67
N GLY A 295 31.01 -8.19 -4.41
CA GLY A 295 32.36 -7.77 -4.00
C GLY A 295 33.34 -7.51 -5.15
N ASN A 296 33.03 -7.91 -6.39
CA ASN A 296 33.89 -7.70 -7.55
C ASN A 296 33.53 -6.42 -8.30
N GLU A 297 34.51 -5.59 -8.69
CA GLU A 297 34.28 -4.43 -9.55
C GLU A 297 33.95 -4.89 -10.97
N ILE A 298 32.73 -4.59 -11.43
CA ILE A 298 32.22 -4.99 -12.75
C ILE A 298 32.20 -3.83 -13.75
N GLY A 299 32.41 -2.59 -13.29
CA GLY A 299 32.45 -1.44 -14.17
C GLY A 299 32.58 -0.10 -13.46
N LYS A 300 32.89 0.95 -14.23
CA LYS A 300 32.99 2.32 -13.76
C LYS A 300 32.58 3.35 -14.82
N ALA A 301 31.96 4.45 -14.40
CA ALA A 301 31.51 5.52 -15.29
C ALA A 301 31.78 6.91 -14.71
N GLN A 302 32.09 7.89 -15.55
CA GLN A 302 32.34 9.28 -15.11
C GLN A 302 31.03 10.02 -14.84
N ILE A 303 30.93 10.69 -13.70
CA ILE A 303 29.79 11.53 -13.32
C ILE A 303 29.78 12.77 -14.23
N TYR A 304 28.66 13.00 -14.91
CA TYR A 304 28.43 14.19 -15.73
C TYR A 304 27.80 15.32 -14.89
N ARG A 305 26.58 15.09 -14.36
CA ARG A 305 25.85 16.03 -13.49
C ARG A 305 24.74 15.32 -12.73
N GLY A 306 24.64 15.57 -11.42
CA GLY A 306 23.60 14.96 -10.57
C GLY A 306 23.65 13.42 -10.63
N LYS A 307 22.52 12.79 -10.96
CA LYS A 307 22.40 11.33 -11.11
C LYS A 307 22.74 10.81 -12.52
N ASN A 308 23.45 11.58 -13.34
CA ASN A 308 23.83 11.20 -14.71
C ASN A 308 25.35 10.94 -14.85
N VAL A 309 25.69 9.98 -15.71
CA VAL A 309 27.06 9.53 -16.02
C VAL A 309 27.29 9.48 -17.52
N ILE A 310 28.57 9.45 -17.92
CA ILE A 310 29.00 9.17 -19.29
C ILE A 310 29.33 7.69 -19.39
N LEU A 311 28.60 6.97 -20.25
CA LEU A 311 28.83 5.57 -20.59
C LEU A 311 29.01 5.46 -22.10
N ASN A 312 30.14 4.94 -22.56
CA ASN A 312 30.47 4.79 -23.99
C ASN A 312 30.27 6.09 -24.81
N GLY A 313 30.61 7.25 -24.22
CA GLY A 313 30.48 8.56 -24.87
C GLY A 313 29.08 9.19 -24.82
N ILE A 314 28.08 8.50 -24.26
CA ILE A 314 26.68 8.97 -24.18
C ILE A 314 26.33 9.31 -22.72
N VAL A 315 25.62 10.41 -22.52
CA VAL A 315 25.06 10.78 -21.20
C VAL A 315 23.84 9.90 -20.90
N THR A 316 23.90 9.17 -19.80
CA THR A 316 22.83 8.28 -19.33
C THR A 316 22.66 8.38 -17.81
N SER A 317 21.60 7.80 -17.25
CA SER A 317 21.43 7.78 -15.79
C SER A 317 22.37 6.76 -15.13
N GLN A 318 22.73 6.99 -13.86
CA GLN A 318 23.51 6.02 -13.07
C GLN A 318 22.86 4.63 -13.10
N SER A 319 21.52 4.55 -12.94
CA SER A 319 20.76 3.29 -12.98
C SER A 319 20.92 2.55 -14.31
N LYS A 320 20.91 3.25 -15.45
CA LYS A 320 21.10 2.64 -16.77
C LYS A 320 22.53 2.14 -16.97
N ALA A 321 23.53 2.87 -16.47
CA ALA A 321 24.92 2.44 -16.56
C ALA A 321 25.19 1.18 -15.72
N VAL A 322 24.63 1.13 -14.51
CA VAL A 322 24.68 -0.05 -13.63
C VAL A 322 24.10 -1.28 -14.34
N ALA A 323 22.89 -1.17 -14.91
CA ALA A 323 22.26 -2.28 -15.65
C ALA A 323 23.12 -2.77 -16.83
N CYS A 324 23.80 -1.86 -17.53
CA CYS A 324 24.69 -2.21 -18.64
C CYS A 324 25.91 -3.02 -18.17
N PHE A 325 26.60 -2.59 -17.11
CA PHE A 325 27.75 -3.32 -16.56
C PHE A 325 27.37 -4.71 -16.04
N VAL A 326 26.24 -4.83 -15.34
CA VAL A 326 25.77 -6.14 -14.85
C VAL A 326 25.48 -7.08 -16.01
N LYS A 327 24.78 -6.61 -17.05
CA LYS A 327 24.50 -7.42 -18.25
C LYS A 327 25.78 -7.88 -18.93
N GLN A 328 26.77 -7.00 -19.09
CA GLN A 328 28.06 -7.35 -19.70
C GLN A 328 28.83 -8.38 -18.88
N HIS A 329 28.89 -8.20 -17.56
CA HIS A 329 29.58 -9.11 -16.66
C HIS A 329 28.96 -10.52 -16.67
N LYS A 330 27.63 -10.62 -16.64
CA LYS A 330 26.94 -11.93 -16.68
C LYS A 330 27.08 -12.63 -18.02
N LEU A 331 26.96 -11.91 -19.14
CA LEU A 331 27.22 -12.47 -20.46
C LEU A 331 28.64 -13.02 -20.59
N GLN A 332 29.64 -12.36 -19.98
CA GLN A 332 31.01 -12.87 -19.94
C GLN A 332 31.14 -14.12 -19.07
N GLN A 333 30.44 -14.21 -17.95
CA GLN A 333 30.45 -15.41 -17.11
C GLN A 333 29.80 -16.62 -17.82
N GLU A 334 28.67 -16.43 -18.50
CA GLU A 334 28.00 -17.49 -19.27
C GLU A 334 28.89 -18.01 -20.41
N GLN A 335 29.54 -17.10 -21.16
CA GLN A 335 30.49 -17.49 -22.21
C GLN A 335 31.72 -18.25 -21.68
N ASN A 336 32.22 -17.88 -20.50
CA ASN A 336 33.34 -18.57 -19.86
C ASN A 336 32.94 -19.95 -19.32
N HIS A 337 31.66 -20.16 -18.99
CA HIS A 337 31.15 -21.42 -18.46
C HIS A 337 30.84 -22.45 -19.57
N ASP A 338 30.49 -21.99 -20.78
CA ASP A 338 30.29 -22.83 -21.97
C ASP A 338 31.60 -23.16 -22.72
N SER A 339 32.72 -22.55 -22.31
CA SER A 339 34.05 -22.74 -22.91
C SER A 339 34.96 -23.70 -22.11
N GLN A 340 34.44 -24.35 -21.07
CA GLN A 340 35.13 -25.36 -20.24
C GLN A 340 34.46 -26.72 -20.31
#